data_AF-A0A6I5X884-F1
#
_entry.id   AF-A0A6I5X884-F1
#
_cell.length_a   1.000
_cell.length_b   1.000
_cell.length_c   1.000
_cell.angle_alpha   90.00
_cell.angle_beta   90.00
_cell.angle_gamma   90.00
#
_symmetry.space_group_name_H-M   'P 1'
#
loop_
_entity.id
_entity.type
_entity.pdbx_description
1 polymer ?
#
loop_
_entity_poly.entity_id
_entity_poly.type
_entity_poly.pdbx_seq_one_letter_code
_entity_poly.pdbx_strand_id
1 'polypeptide(L)'
;MQIPADDAEPDPLHARLAGFMVEMARAEMDLPHIVFSRDARGCMDSFSGPYPTALEALVAADIEQQIEREVDSGHALSFHIAALYPALSGELDGG
;
A
#
# COMPACT_ATOMS: atom_id res chain seq x y z
N MET A 1 20.53 15.78 34.66
CA MET A 1 21.33 14.87 33.81
C MET A 1 20.97 15.23 32.38
N GLN A 2 21.84 15.94 31.68
CA GLN A 2 21.59 16.51 30.36
C GLN A 2 22.08 15.49 29.33
N ILE A 3 21.19 14.96 28.49
CA ILE A 3 21.56 14.08 27.39
C ILE A 3 22.25 14.99 26.36
N PRO A 4 23.52 14.77 26.00
CA PRO A 4 24.15 15.54 24.94
C PRO A 4 23.36 15.31 23.65
N ALA A 5 22.93 16.40 23.01
CA ALA A 5 22.39 16.32 21.66
C ALA A 5 23.50 15.75 20.78
N ASP A 6 23.25 14.59 20.20
CA ASP A 6 24.14 13.99 19.22
C ASP A 6 24.01 14.82 17.94
N ASP A 7 24.69 15.97 17.91
CA ASP A 7 24.82 16.87 16.75
C ASP A 7 25.79 16.27 15.70
N ALA A 8 25.90 14.93 15.63
CA ALA A 8 26.61 14.26 14.57
C ALA A 8 25.79 14.42 13.29
N GLU A 9 26.32 15.22 12.36
CA GLU A 9 25.84 15.27 10.97
C GLU A 9 25.66 13.82 10.49
N PRO A 10 24.45 13.46 9.99
CA PRO A 10 24.19 12.09 9.58
C PRO A 10 25.22 11.68 8.53
N ASP A 11 25.87 10.54 8.75
CA ASP A 11 26.86 9.99 7.82
C ASP A 11 26.31 10.09 6.38
N PRO A 12 27.03 10.71 5.44
CA PRO A 12 26.57 10.86 4.06
C PRO A 12 26.20 9.52 3.41
N LEU A 13 26.75 8.39 3.88
CA LEU A 13 26.30 7.06 3.49
C LEU A 13 24.90 6.75 4.02
N HIS A 14 24.60 7.03 5.29
CA HIS A 14 23.26 6.88 5.87
C HIS A 14 22.23 7.75 5.16
N ALA A 15 22.55 9.01 4.86
CA ALA A 15 21.64 9.90 4.12
C ALA A 15 21.33 9.37 2.71
N ARG A 16 22.33 8.82 2.01
CA ARG A 16 22.15 8.21 0.68
C ARG A 16 21.33 6.92 0.73
N LEU A 17 21.56 6.07 1.73
CA LEU A 17 20.77 4.85 1.93
C LEU A 17 19.32 5.18 2.26
N ALA A 18 19.07 6.16 3.14
CA ALA A 18 17.73 6.63 3.45
C ALA A 18 17.01 7.17 2.20
N GLY A 19 17.70 7.98 1.39
CA GLY A 19 17.15 8.46 0.11
C GLY A 19 16.79 7.32 -0.85
N PHE A 20 17.68 6.34 -1.00
CA PHE A 20 17.44 5.16 -1.84
C PHE A 20 16.23 4.33 -1.34
N MET A 21 16.10 4.13 -0.03
CA MET A 21 14.95 3.42 0.55
C MET A 21 13.63 4.16 0.31
N VAL A 22 13.64 5.50 0.36
CA VAL A 22 12.47 6.33 0.06
C VAL A 22 12.07 6.21 -1.41
N GLU A 23 13.04 6.22 -2.33
CA GLU A 23 12.77 6.02 -3.76
C GLU A 23 12.21 4.63 -4.06
N MET A 24 12.74 3.58 -3.42
CA MET A 24 12.19 2.23 -3.52
C MET A 24 10.76 2.15 -3.00
N ALA A 25 10.50 2.67 -1.81
CA ALA A 25 9.15 2.69 -1.24
C ALA A 25 8.17 3.45 -2.14
N ARG A 26 8.61 4.55 -2.77
CA ARG A 26 7.81 5.30 -3.73
C ARG A 26 7.52 4.49 -4.99
N ALA A 27 8.52 3.82 -5.55
CA ALA A 27 8.33 2.97 -6.72
C ALA A 27 7.36 1.82 -6.44
N GLU A 28 7.37 1.26 -5.22
CA GLU A 28 6.42 0.23 -4.80
C GLU A 28 4.98 0.75 -4.69
N MET A 29 4.75 2.00 -4.25
CA MET A 29 3.40 2.60 -4.21
C MET A 29 2.76 2.72 -5.60
N ASP A 30 3.58 2.91 -6.64
CA ASP A 30 3.11 3.01 -8.03
C ASP A 30 2.74 1.65 -8.64
N LEU A 31 3.09 0.55 -7.97
CA LEU A 31 2.74 -0.80 -8.44
C LEU A 31 1.28 -1.16 -8.12
N PRO A 32 0.66 -2.05 -8.91
CA PRO A 32 -0.69 -2.55 -8.66
C PRO A 32 -0.86 -3.18 -7.28
N HIS A 33 -1.95 -2.84 -6.61
CA HIS A 33 -2.41 -3.47 -5.36
C HIS A 33 -3.85 -3.94 -5.51
N ILE A 34 -4.23 -4.95 -4.73
CA ILE A 34 -5.60 -5.43 -4.62
C ILE A 34 -6.15 -5.00 -3.26
N VAL A 35 -7.33 -4.40 -3.27
CA VAL A 35 -8.11 -4.11 -2.06
C VAL A 35 -9.31 -5.04 -2.03
N PHE A 36 -9.42 -5.82 -0.95
CA PHE A 36 -10.55 -6.70 -0.68
C PHE A 36 -11.44 -6.04 0.35
N SER A 37 -12.72 -5.88 0.06
CA SER A 37 -13.70 -5.42 1.04
C SER A 37 -14.69 -6.54 1.33
N ARG A 38 -14.79 -6.94 2.60
CA ARG A 38 -15.64 -8.07 3.01
C ARG A 38 -17.08 -7.68 3.33
N ASP A 39 -17.37 -6.39 3.45
CA ASP A 39 -18.74 -5.90 3.62
C ASP A 39 -19.05 -4.72 2.68
N ALA A 40 -20.31 -4.54 2.33
CA ALA A 40 -20.76 -3.44 1.45
C ALA A 40 -20.66 -2.05 2.12
N ARG A 41 -20.27 -1.99 3.40
CA ARG A 41 -20.08 -0.77 4.19
C ARG A 41 -18.59 -0.38 4.32
N GLY A 42 -17.66 -1.16 3.77
CA GLY A 42 -16.22 -0.94 3.86
C GLY A 42 -15.62 -1.13 5.26
N CYS A 43 -16.27 -1.86 6.17
CA CYS A 43 -15.81 -1.93 7.57
C CYS A 43 -14.61 -2.86 7.78
N MET A 44 -14.27 -3.72 6.81
CA MET A 44 -13.12 -4.60 6.88
C MET A 44 -12.46 -4.72 5.51
N ASP A 45 -11.42 -3.92 5.31
CA ASP A 45 -10.59 -3.94 4.12
C ASP A 45 -9.29 -4.71 4.38
N SER A 46 -8.95 -5.61 3.47
CA SER A 46 -7.65 -6.29 3.42
C SER A 46 -6.90 -5.84 2.17
N PHE A 47 -5.57 -5.88 2.22
CA PHE A 47 -4.70 -5.43 1.14
C PHE A 47 -3.73 -6.54 0.75
N SER A 48 -3.50 -6.71 -0.55
CA SER A 48 -2.46 -7.59 -1.09
C SER A 48 -1.70 -6.92 -2.23
N GLY A 49 -0.41 -7.24 -2.35
CA GLY A 49 0.54 -6.58 -3.26
C GLY A 49 1.72 -5.93 -2.51
N PRO A 50 2.58 -5.17 -3.23
CA PRO A 50 2.46 -4.80 -4.65
C PRO A 50 2.70 -5.96 -5.62
N TYR A 51 2.06 -5.91 -6.78
CA TYR A 51 2.26 -6.86 -7.87
C TYR A 51 3.12 -6.25 -8.99
N PRO A 52 4.01 -7.02 -9.65
CA PRO A 52 4.81 -6.53 -10.78
C PRO A 52 3.98 -5.98 -11.95
N THR A 53 2.81 -6.57 -12.21
CA THR A 53 1.91 -6.18 -13.30
C THR A 53 0.44 -6.20 -12.88
N ALA A 54 -0.39 -5.43 -13.58
CA ALA A 54 -1.84 -5.41 -13.33
C ALA A 54 -2.49 -6.77 -13.66
N LEU A 55 -1.93 -7.51 -14.62
CA LEU A 55 -2.39 -8.85 -14.95
C LEU A 55 -2.14 -9.83 -13.81
N GLU A 56 -0.97 -9.77 -13.17
CA GLU A 56 -0.65 -10.59 -12.00
C GLU A 56 -1.57 -10.26 -10.81
N ALA A 57 -1.86 -8.97 -10.58
CA ALA A 57 -2.85 -8.57 -9.59
C ALA A 57 -4.25 -9.16 -9.88
N LEU A 58 -4.70 -9.13 -11.15
CA LEU A 58 -5.98 -9.73 -11.53
C LEU A 58 -6.02 -11.24 -11.32
N VAL A 59 -4.93 -11.95 -11.65
CA VAL A 59 -4.82 -13.39 -11.43
C VAL A 59 -4.88 -13.73 -9.94
N ALA A 60 -4.18 -12.97 -9.10
CA ALA A 60 -4.24 -13.17 -7.66
C ALA A 60 -5.64 -12.90 -7.08
N ALA A 61 -6.32 -11.85 -7.55
CA ALA A 61 -7.71 -11.56 -7.15
C ALA A 61 -8.67 -12.69 -7.53
N ASP A 62 -8.54 -13.26 -8.74
CA ASP A 62 -9.37 -14.38 -9.20
C ASP A 62 -9.14 -15.64 -8.35
N ILE A 63 -7.89 -15.95 -8.01
CA ILE A 63 -7.55 -17.07 -7.13
C ILE A 63 -8.16 -16.89 -5.73
N GLU A 64 -8.02 -15.70 -5.13
CA GLU A 64 -8.63 -15.43 -3.82
C GLU A 64 -10.17 -15.52 -3.86
N GLN A 65 -10.80 -15.05 -4.94
CA GLN A 65 -12.24 -15.21 -5.12
C GLN A 65 -12.65 -16.68 -5.19
N GLN A 66 -11.88 -17.52 -5.88
CA GLN A 66 -12.15 -18.95 -5.98
C GLN A 66 -12.04 -19.63 -4.61
N ILE A 67 -10.98 -19.33 -3.85
CA ILE A 67 -10.79 -19.86 -2.50
C ILE A 67 -11.94 -19.44 -1.57
N GLU A 68 -12.32 -18.17 -1.57
CA GLU A 68 -13.43 -17.70 -0.70
C GLU A 68 -14.74 -18.39 -1.07
N ARG A 69 -15.05 -18.60 -2.35
CA ARG A 69 -16.26 -19.33 -2.77
C ARG A 69 -16.30 -20.77 -2.28
N GLU A 70 -15.14 -21.42 -2.13
CA GLU A 70 -15.05 -22.79 -1.60
C GLU A 70 -15.22 -22.84 -0.08
N VAL A 71 -14.83 -21.78 0.62
CA VAL A 71 -14.85 -21.70 2.09
C VAL A 71 -16.14 -21.09 2.63
N ASP A 72 -16.70 -20.08 1.95
CA ASP A 72 -17.87 -19.32 2.34
C ASP A 72 -18.85 -19.16 1.15
N SER A 73 -20.03 -19.77 1.27
CA SER A 73 -21.03 -19.83 0.19
C SER A 73 -21.95 -18.60 0.10
N GLY A 74 -21.78 -17.62 0.99
CA GLY A 74 -22.81 -16.62 1.26
C GLY A 74 -22.64 -15.24 0.61
N HIS A 75 -21.42 -14.76 0.39
CA HIS A 75 -21.18 -13.34 0.12
C HIS A 75 -20.27 -13.11 -1.10
N ALA A 76 -20.72 -12.25 -2.00
CA ALA A 76 -19.96 -11.86 -3.18
C ALA A 76 -18.88 -10.84 -2.78
N LEU A 77 -17.60 -11.21 -2.90
CA LEU A 77 -16.49 -10.26 -2.80
C LEU A 77 -16.46 -9.35 -4.02
N SER A 78 -16.31 -8.05 -3.79
CA SER A 78 -15.97 -7.04 -4.80
C SER A 78 -14.49 -6.72 -4.74
N PHE A 79 -13.79 -6.84 -5.87
CA PHE A 79 -12.36 -6.56 -5.98
C PHE A 79 -12.18 -5.22 -6.70
N HIS A 80 -11.36 -4.35 -6.11
CA HIS A 80 -10.99 -3.08 -6.70
C HIS A 80 -9.47 -3.05 -6.88
N ILE A 81 -9.03 -2.75 -8.10
CA ILE A 81 -7.62 -2.46 -8.39
C ILE A 81 -7.48 -0.95 -8.41
N ALA A 82 -6.69 -0.43 -7.48
CA ALA A 82 -6.38 0.99 -7.40
C ALA A 82 -4.86 1.17 -7.32
N ALA A 83 -4.36 2.23 -7.95
CA ALA A 83 -3.05 2.76 -7.60
C ALA A 83 -3.19 3.44 -6.23
N LEU A 84 -2.35 3.06 -5.27
CA LEU A 84 -2.34 3.67 -3.95
C LEU A 84 -1.54 4.97 -4.02
N TYR A 85 -2.20 6.04 -4.47
CA TYR A 85 -1.62 7.36 -4.31
C TYR A 85 -1.71 7.75 -2.83
N PRO A 86 -0.62 8.23 -2.21
CA PRO A 86 -0.74 8.87 -0.91
C PRO A 86 -1.78 9.98 -1.06
N ALA A 87 -2.72 10.05 -0.11
CA ALA A 87 -3.68 11.14 -0.06
C ALA A 87 -2.87 12.42 -0.16
N LEU A 88 -3.07 13.19 -1.25
CA LEU A 88 -2.58 14.55 -1.32
C LEU A 88 -3.19 15.21 -0.08
N SER A 89 -2.37 15.40 0.95
CA SER A 89 -2.67 16.27 2.07
C SER A 89 -2.83 17.65 1.44
N GLY A 90 -4.05 17.94 1.02
CA GLY A 90 -4.39 19.22 0.45
C GLY A 90 -4.17 20.26 1.53
N GLU A 91 -3.05 20.97 1.44
CA GLU A 91 -3.12 22.41 1.63
C GLU A 91 -4.12 22.92 0.60
N LEU A 92 -5.39 22.98 1.02
CA LEU A 92 -6.36 23.90 0.43
C LEU A 92 -5.87 25.30 0.83
N ASP A 93 -4.89 25.80 0.08
CA ASP A 93 -4.42 27.17 0.20
C ASP A 93 -5.53 28.10 -0.29
N GLY A 94 -6.12 28.80 0.67
CA GLY A 94 -6.62 30.18 0.55
C GLY A 94 -7.70 30.49 -0.49
N GLY A 95 -8.96 30.45 -0.05
CA GLY A 95 -10.01 31.33 -0.56
C GLY A 95 -10.07 32.65 0.21
#